data_AF-A0A2U0TAG1-F1
#
_entry.id   AF-A0A2U0TAG1-F1
#
_cell.length_a   1.000
_cell.length_b   1.000
_cell.length_c   1.000
_cell.angle_alpha   90.00
_cell.angle_beta   90.00
_cell.angle_gamma   90.00
#
_symmetry.space_group_name_H-M   'P 1'
#
loop_
_entity.id
_entity.type
_entity.pdbx_description
1 polymer ?
#
loop_
_entity_poly.entity_id
_entity_poly.type
_entity_poly.pdbx_seq_one_letter_code
_entity_poly.pdbx_strand_id
1 'polypeptide(L)'
;MLKRFWLKSPVAALICLTLLLIALSGCTNKITTKTEYLYPPQAYLTPCERTAFNGKTYGDAINYLLIVMNERDVCAKQVDAIREWQSVNRKQG
;
A
#
# COMPACT_ATOMS: atom_id res chain seq x y z
N MET A 1 17.07 -7.98 -55.55
CA MET A 1 17.99 -6.81 -55.64
C MET A 1 17.68 -5.67 -54.65
N LEU A 2 16.76 -5.82 -53.69
CA LEU A 2 16.32 -4.70 -52.80
C LEU A 2 17.10 -4.52 -51.48
N LYS A 3 18.06 -5.39 -51.15
CA LYS A 3 18.79 -5.33 -49.85
C LYS A 3 20.11 -4.55 -49.88
N ARG A 4 20.63 -4.19 -51.06
CA ARG A 4 21.95 -3.54 -51.20
C ARG A 4 21.90 -2.01 -51.33
N PHE A 5 20.72 -1.42 -51.55
CA PHE A 5 20.57 0.03 -51.73
C PHE A 5 20.60 0.80 -50.39
N TRP A 6 20.15 0.18 -49.30
CA TRP A 6 20.05 0.81 -47.98
C TRP A 6 21.39 0.94 -47.22
N LEU A 7 22.46 0.23 -47.62
CA LEU A 7 23.73 0.20 -46.88
C LEU A 7 24.79 1.22 -47.35
N LYS A 8 24.54 2.01 -48.40
CA LYS A 8 25.57 2.88 -49.00
C LYS A 8 25.28 4.38 -48.98
N SER A 9 24.09 4.82 -48.56
CA SER A 9 23.77 6.24 -48.50
C SER A 9 24.04 6.80 -47.10
N PRO A 10 25.05 7.68 -46.91
CA PRO A 10 25.33 8.30 -45.61
C PRO A 10 24.15 9.12 -45.10
N VAL A 11 23.32 9.63 -46.02
CA VAL A 11 22.10 10.38 -45.72
C VAL A 11 21.03 9.48 -45.08
N ALA A 12 20.88 8.25 -45.57
CA ALA A 12 19.91 7.30 -45.01
C ALA A 12 20.32 6.84 -43.60
N ALA A 13 21.63 6.70 -43.36
CA ALA A 13 22.17 6.40 -42.03
C ALA A 13 21.93 7.56 -41.04
N LEU A 14 22.13 8.81 -41.47
CA LEU A 14 21.85 10.01 -40.68
C LEU A 14 20.36 10.16 -40.33
N ILE A 15 19.47 9.90 -41.28
CA ILE A 15 18.02 9.94 -41.06
C ILE A 15 17.59 8.84 -40.07
N CYS A 16 18.15 7.63 -40.19
CA CYS A 16 17.86 6.54 -39.26
C CYS A 16 18.36 6.85 -37.84
N LEU A 17 19.57 7.41 -37.71
CA LEU A 17 20.16 7.77 -36.43
C LEU A 17 19.35 8.87 -35.72
N THR A 18 18.90 9.88 -36.47
CA THR A 18 18.05 10.96 -35.92
C THR A 18 16.67 10.45 -35.49
N LEU A 19 16.05 9.55 -36.27
CA LEU A 19 14.81 8.87 -35.87
C LEU A 19 14.96 8.03 -34.60
N LEU A 20 16.08 7.30 -34.46
CA LEU A 20 16.39 6.54 -33.25
C LEU A 20 16.54 7.45 -32.03
N LEU A 21 17.28 8.55 -32.18
CA LEU A 21 17.50 9.52 -31.10
C LEU A 21 16.18 10.15 -30.63
N ILE A 22 15.26 10.45 -31.56
CA ILE A 22 13.92 10.97 -31.24
C ILE A 22 13.09 9.92 -30.48
N ALA A 23 13.14 8.65 -30.90
CA ALA A 23 12.40 7.57 -30.24
C ALA A 23 12.87 7.30 -28.80
N LEU A 24 14.16 7.49 -28.49
CA LEU A 24 14.68 7.31 -27.12
C LEU A 24 14.40 8.48 -26.17
N SER A 25 13.92 9.63 -26.66
CA SER A 25 13.61 10.80 -25.82
C SER A 25 12.31 10.66 -25.01
N GLY A 26 11.52 9.59 -25.23
CA GLY A 26 10.22 9.36 -24.57
C GLY A 26 10.25 8.65 -23.20
N CYS A 27 11.39 8.16 -22.73
CA CYS A 27 11.49 7.41 -21.47
C CYS A 27 11.80 8.30 -20.26
N THR A 28 10.99 9.32 -20.00
CA THR A 28 10.99 10.05 -18.72
C THR A 28 9.59 10.56 -18.38
N ASN A 29 8.59 9.71 -18.60
CA ASN A 29 7.39 9.79 -17.79
C ASN A 29 7.75 9.21 -16.42
N LYS A 30 8.43 10.00 -15.59
CA LYS A 30 8.49 9.75 -14.16
C LYS A 30 7.06 9.99 -13.67
N ILE A 31 6.20 8.98 -13.84
CA ILE A 31 4.93 8.92 -13.13
C ILE A 31 5.35 8.86 -11.68
N THR A 32 5.43 10.03 -11.06
CA THR A 32 5.59 10.16 -9.63
C THR A 32 4.21 9.82 -9.09
N THR A 33 3.86 8.54 -9.11
CA THR A 33 2.78 8.04 -8.28
C THR A 33 3.22 8.43 -6.89
N LYS A 34 2.66 9.52 -6.36
CA LYS A 34 2.72 9.76 -4.94
C LYS A 34 1.99 8.58 -4.34
N THR A 35 2.74 7.55 -3.97
CA THR A 35 2.28 6.50 -3.08
C THR A 35 2.17 7.17 -1.72
N GLU A 36 1.17 8.04 -1.60
CA GLU A 36 0.79 8.59 -0.31
C GLU A 36 0.18 7.43 0.45
N TYR A 37 0.90 6.98 1.47
CA TYR A 37 0.44 5.87 2.28
C TYR A 37 -0.87 6.29 2.95
N LEU A 38 -1.97 5.67 2.54
CA LEU A 38 -3.26 5.92 3.15
C LEU A 38 -3.29 5.21 4.49
N TYR A 39 -3.42 5.96 5.58
CA TYR A 39 -3.62 5.40 6.92
C TYR A 39 -5.12 5.31 7.23
N PRO A 40 -5.55 4.31 8.01
CA PRO A 40 -6.91 4.29 8.54
C PRO A 40 -7.13 5.48 9.50
N PRO A 41 -8.40 5.82 9.79
CA PRO A 41 -8.74 6.74 10.87
C PRO A 41 -7.97 6.41 12.15
N GLN A 42 -7.37 7.44 12.77
CA GLN A 42 -6.48 7.25 13.93
C GLN A 42 -7.19 6.59 15.13
N ALA A 43 -8.51 6.75 15.25
CA ALA A 43 -9.32 6.11 16.27
C ALA A 43 -9.28 4.56 16.22
N TYR A 44 -8.95 3.96 15.07
CA TYR A 44 -8.82 2.51 14.95
C TYR A 44 -7.44 1.99 15.37
N LEU A 45 -6.44 2.89 15.41
CA LEU A 45 -5.05 2.56 15.73
C LEU A 45 -4.71 2.81 17.20
N THR A 46 -5.67 3.27 18.00
CA THR A 46 -5.50 3.38 19.44
C THR A 46 -5.17 1.99 20.02
N PRO A 47 -4.15 1.86 20.87
CA PRO A 47 -3.83 0.58 21.49
C PRO A 47 -5.04 -0.01 22.23
N CYS A 48 -5.25 -1.32 22.09
CA CYS A 48 -6.29 -2.01 22.84
C CYS A 48 -5.96 -1.97 24.34
N GLU A 49 -6.99 -1.71 25.15
CA GLU A 49 -6.86 -1.73 26.60
C GLU A 49 -6.56 -3.15 27.10
N ARG A 50 -5.70 -3.23 28.12
CA ARG A 50 -5.22 -4.48 28.69
C ARG A 50 -5.04 -4.29 30.19
N THR A 51 -6.11 -4.43 30.94
CA THR A 51 -6.03 -4.39 32.40
C THR A 51 -5.18 -5.55 32.90
N ALA A 52 -4.29 -5.29 33.86
CA ALA A 52 -3.51 -6.34 34.51
C ALA A 52 -4.32 -7.02 35.62
N PHE A 53 -4.20 -8.34 35.76
CA PHE A 53 -4.81 -9.06 36.87
C PHE A 53 -4.05 -8.80 38.17
N ASN A 54 -4.76 -8.28 39.18
CA ASN A 54 -4.21 -8.03 40.52
C ASN A 54 -5.03 -8.71 41.63
N GLY A 55 -5.92 -9.63 41.26
CA GLY A 55 -6.78 -10.35 42.19
C GLY A 55 -6.04 -11.38 43.03
N LYS A 56 -6.61 -11.71 44.19
CA LYS A 56 -6.06 -12.71 45.12
C LYS A 56 -6.99 -13.90 45.33
N THR A 57 -8.24 -13.78 44.91
CA THR A 57 -9.29 -14.79 45.11
C THR A 57 -9.88 -15.24 43.78
N TYR A 58 -10.59 -16.37 43.81
CA TYR A 58 -11.38 -16.82 42.67
C TYR A 58 -12.45 -15.78 42.27
N GLY A 59 -13.06 -15.10 43.24
CA GLY A 59 -14.02 -14.01 42.97
C GLY A 59 -13.41 -12.87 42.18
N ASP A 60 -12.17 -12.49 42.49
CA ASP A 60 -11.44 -11.46 41.75
C ASP A 60 -11.17 -11.88 40.31
N ALA A 61 -10.90 -13.18 40.07
CA ALA A 61 -10.70 -13.71 38.73
C ALA A 61 -11.98 -13.63 37.88
N ILE A 62 -13.15 -13.88 38.46
CA ILE A 62 -14.45 -13.72 37.76
C ILE A 62 -14.71 -12.25 37.43
N ASN A 63 -14.49 -11.33 38.38
CA ASN A 63 -14.63 -9.89 38.12
C ASN A 63 -13.66 -9.42 37.04
N TYR A 64 -12.41 -9.87 37.10
CA TYR A 64 -11.41 -9.57 36.08
C TYR A 64 -11.78 -10.14 34.71
N LEU A 65 -12.40 -11.32 34.66
CA LEU A 65 -12.89 -11.90 33.42
C LEU A 65 -13.90 -10.98 32.72
N LEU A 66 -14.82 -10.36 33.47
CA LEU A 66 -15.76 -9.39 32.91
C LEU A 66 -15.05 -8.19 32.28
N ILE A 67 -14.02 -7.66 32.94
CA ILE A 67 -13.22 -6.53 32.45
C ILE A 67 -12.55 -6.91 31.12
N VAL A 68 -11.77 -7.99 31.09
CA VAL A 68 -11.03 -8.37 29.87
C VAL A 68 -11.94 -8.83 28.74
N MET A 69 -13.15 -9.34 29.03
CA MET A 69 -14.15 -9.64 28.00
C MET A 69 -14.65 -8.35 27.33
N ASN A 70 -14.91 -7.30 28.10
CA ASN A 70 -15.30 -6.00 27.58
C ASN A 70 -14.17 -5.35 26.76
N GLU A 71 -12.94 -5.32 27.29
CA GLU A 71 -11.77 -4.80 26.58
C GLU A 71 -11.56 -5.52 25.24
N ARG A 72 -11.73 -6.84 25.24
CA ARG A 72 -11.62 -7.66 24.02
C ARG A 72 -12.71 -7.35 23.00
N ASP A 73 -13.94 -7.13 23.42
CA ASP A 73 -15.04 -6.78 22.51
C ASP A 73 -14.81 -5.42 21.83
N VAL A 74 -14.35 -4.43 22.59
CA VAL A 74 -13.97 -3.11 22.06
C VAL A 74 -12.80 -3.23 21.08
N CYS A 75 -11.75 -3.97 21.46
CA CYS A 75 -10.59 -4.21 20.60
C CYS A 75 -10.99 -4.94 19.29
N ALA A 76 -11.87 -5.94 19.37
CA ALA A 76 -12.36 -6.66 18.20
C ALA A 76 -13.06 -5.72 17.21
N LYS A 77 -13.91 -4.81 17.70
CA LYS A 77 -14.59 -3.78 16.89
C LYS A 77 -13.60 -2.86 16.18
N GLN A 78 -12.51 -2.45 16.85
CA GLN A 78 -11.45 -1.64 16.23
C GLN A 78 -10.77 -2.40 15.09
N VAL A 79 -10.44 -3.68 15.29
CA VAL A 79 -9.83 -4.53 14.26
C VAL A 79 -10.77 -4.72 13.07
N ASP A 80 -12.07 -4.92 13.32
CA ASP A 80 -13.06 -5.07 12.25
C ASP A 80 -13.20 -3.78 11.44
N ALA A 81 -13.17 -2.61 12.09
CA ALA A 81 -13.15 -1.33 11.40
C ALA A 81 -11.91 -1.15 10.50
N ILE A 82 -10.72 -1.62 10.93
CA ILE A 82 -9.52 -1.65 10.08
C ILE A 82 -9.72 -2.55 8.87
N ARG A 83 -10.26 -3.76 9.07
CA ARG A 83 -10.51 -4.72 7.98
C ARG A 83 -11.51 -4.18 6.96
N GLU A 84 -12.57 -3.55 7.43
CA GLU A 84 -13.57 -2.90 6.58
C GLU A 84 -12.94 -1.75 5.79
N TRP A 85 -12.22 -0.85 6.47
CA TRP A 85 -11.50 0.24 5.83
C TRP A 85 -10.51 -0.28 4.77
N GLN A 86 -9.76 -1.35 5.05
CA GLN A 86 -8.86 -1.97 4.07
C GLN A 86 -9.63 -2.55 2.88
N SER A 87 -10.82 -3.11 3.09
CA SER A 87 -11.63 -3.69 2.01
C SER A 87 -12.13 -2.63 1.02
N VAL A 88 -12.48 -1.44 1.52
CA VAL A 88 -12.91 -0.30 0.71
C VAL A 88 -11.73 0.33 -0.04
N ASN A 89 -10.58 0.47 0.62
CA ASN A 89 -9.43 1.19 0.08
C ASN A 89 -8.47 0.31 -0.74
N ARG A 90 -8.49 -1.03 -0.61
CA ARG A 90 -7.66 -1.93 -1.44
C ARG A 90 -7.94 -1.86 -2.93
N LYS A 91 -9.11 -1.35 -3.36
CA LYS A 91 -9.46 -1.21 -4.78
C LYS A 91 -8.99 0.10 -5.40
N GLN A 92 -8.34 0.98 -4.62
CA GLN A 92 -7.91 2.32 -5.07
C GLN A 92 -6.42 2.42 -5.37
N GLY A 93 -5.69 1.29 -5.37
CA GLY A 93 -4.28 1.19 -5.73
C GLY A 93 -4.06 0.36 -6.98
#